data_AF-A0A973A7R1-F1
#
_entry.id   AF-A0A973A7R1-F1
#
_cell.length_a   1.000
_cell.length_b   1.000
_cell.length_c   1.000
_cell.angle_alpha   90.00
_cell.angle_beta   90.00
_cell.angle_gamma   90.00
#
_symmetry.space_group_name_H-M   'P 1'
#
loop_
_entity.id
_entity.type
_entity.pdbx_description
1 polymer ?
#
loop_
_entity_poly.entity_id
_entity_poly.type
_entity_poly.pdbx_seq_one_letter_code
_entity_poly.pdbx_strand_id
1 'polypeptide(L)' 'GKMYATGFMAPASPHQVADAILTAVTQPTYQFRWPVGVDADGICAGREKITDEDWIQMGDDLSDTEYNDRFKQYFNIQL' A
#
# COMPACT_ATOMS: atom_id res chain seq x y z
N GLY A 1 0.73 11.30 8.94
CA GLY A 1 0.39 11.57 7.52
C GLY A 1 -1.05 11.15 7.29
N LYS A 2 -1.77 11.88 6.42
CA LYS A 2 -3.23 11.72 6.19
C LYS A 2 -3.67 10.26 6.00
N MET A 3 -2.90 9.47 5.23
CA MET A 3 -3.05 8.01 5.04
C MET A 3 -3.30 7.22 6.34
N TYR A 4 -2.47 7.42 7.36
CA TYR A 4 -2.55 6.66 8.62
C TYR A 4 -3.62 7.19 9.60
N ALA A 5 -4.20 8.36 9.31
CA ALA A 5 -5.23 8.97 10.14
C ALA A 5 -6.66 8.59 9.71
N THR A 6 -6.86 8.23 8.44
CA THR A 6 -8.21 8.02 7.87
C THR A 6 -8.38 6.71 7.10
N GLY A 7 -7.32 6.16 6.50
CA GLY A 7 -7.42 5.00 5.59
C GLY A 7 -6.99 3.66 6.19
N PHE A 8 -6.02 3.68 7.10
CA PHE A 8 -5.29 2.50 7.58
C PHE A 8 -5.56 2.28 9.07
N MET A 9 -6.84 2.02 9.40
CA MET A 9 -7.33 1.96 10.78
C MET A 9 -7.03 0.63 11.48
N ALA A 10 -6.45 -0.34 10.76
CA ALA A 10 -6.10 -1.66 11.27
C ALA A 10 -4.58 -1.90 11.10
N PRO A 11 -3.74 -1.17 11.87
CA PRO A 11 -2.30 -1.27 11.73
C PRO A 11 -1.84 -2.71 11.95
N ALA A 12 -0.97 -3.20 11.07
CA ALA A 12 -0.29 -4.45 11.30
C ALA A 12 0.50 -4.38 12.61
N SER A 13 0.42 -5.45 13.41
CA SER A 13 1.24 -5.54 14.61
C SER A 13 2.72 -5.76 14.24
N PRO A 14 3.67 -5.29 15.07
CA PRO A 14 5.08 -5.58 14.87
C PRO A 14 5.41 -7.07 14.78
N HIS A 15 4.62 -7.93 15.44
CA HIS A 15 4.76 -9.39 15.34
C HIS A 15 4.45 -9.91 13.93
N GLN A 16 3.39 -9.43 13.28
CA GLN A 16 3.07 -9.81 11.90
C GLN A 16 4.19 -9.41 10.92
N VAL A 17 4.83 -8.26 11.17
CA VAL A 17 6.00 -7.83 10.38
C VAL A 17 7.19 -8.75 10.62
N ALA A 18 7.46 -9.11 11.88
CA ALA A 18 8.56 -10.03 12.22
C ALA A 18 8.37 -11.42 11.58
N ASP A 19 7.15 -11.96 11.59
CA ASP A 19 6.83 -13.24 10.96
C ASP A 19 7.05 -13.20 9.44
N ALA A 20 6.66 -12.11 8.78
CA ALA A 20 6.89 -11.93 7.35
C ALA A 20 8.38 -11.85 7.01
N ILE A 21 9.18 -11.14 7.82
CA ILE A 21 10.64 -11.07 7.64
C ILE A 21 11.26 -12.45 7.85
N LEU A 22 10.89 -13.16 8.91
CA LEU A 22 11.40 -14.49 9.18
C LEU A 22 11.11 -15.44 8.01
N THR A 23 9.89 -15.41 7.49
CA THR A 23 9.51 -16.21 6.32
C THR A 23 10.35 -15.83 5.10
N ALA A 24 10.50 -14.53 4.82
CA ALA A 24 11.25 -14.03 3.67
C ALA A 24 12.72 -14.46 3.66
N VAL A 25 13.37 -14.53 4.83
CA VAL A 25 14.79 -14.90 4.93
C VAL A 25 15.02 -16.41 5.04
N THR A 26 13.99 -17.20 5.35
CA THR A 26 14.13 -18.66 5.59
C THR A 26 13.58 -19.51 4.45
N GLN A 27 12.63 -19.02 3.67
CA GLN A 27 12.06 -19.82 2.59
C GLN A 27 13.05 -19.97 1.41
N PRO A 28 13.04 -21.11 0.71
CA PRO A 28 14.00 -21.38 -0.38
C PRO A 28 13.69 -20.61 -1.67
N THR A 29 12.45 -20.16 -1.84
CA THR A 29 12.01 -19.46 -3.07
C THR A 29 11.96 -17.96 -2.83
N TYR A 30 12.58 -17.19 -3.71
CA TYR A 30 12.57 -15.74 -3.59
C TYR A 30 11.18 -15.14 -3.89
N GLN A 31 10.79 -14.13 -3.09
CA GLN A 31 9.61 -13.30 -3.30
C GLN A 31 9.96 -11.83 -3.05
N PHE A 32 9.66 -10.97 -4.02
CA PHE A 32 10.07 -9.56 -3.99
C PHE A 32 9.24 -8.70 -3.02
N ARG A 33 7.93 -8.97 -2.88
CA ARG A 33 7.02 -8.17 -2.04
C ARG A 33 6.29 -9.04 -1.03
N TRP A 34 6.22 -8.56 0.21
CA TRP A 34 5.58 -9.24 1.34
C TRP A 34 4.48 -8.32 1.91
N PRO A 35 3.22 -8.50 1.49
CA PRO A 35 2.08 -7.78 2.08
C PRO A 35 1.94 -8.15 3.55
N VAL A 36 1.75 -7.15 4.42
CA VAL A 36 1.57 -7.35 5.86
C VAL A 36 0.41 -6.49 6.35
N GLY A 37 -0.58 -7.13 6.98
CA GLY A 37 -1.81 -6.49 7.44
C GLY A 37 -2.85 -6.31 6.33
N VAL A 38 -4.12 -6.15 6.74
CA VAL A 38 -5.29 -6.06 5.85
C VAL A 38 -5.22 -4.90 4.85
N ASP A 39 -4.55 -3.86 5.29
CA ASP A 39 -4.30 -2.63 4.57
C ASP A 39 -3.37 -2.82 3.36
N ALA A 40 -2.42 -3.77 3.45
CA ALA A 40 -1.51 -4.08 2.35
C ALA A 40 -2.27 -4.73 1.18
N ASP A 41 -3.31 -5.53 1.47
CA ASP A 41 -4.13 -6.18 0.44
C ASP A 41 -4.86 -5.14 -0.43
N GLY A 42 -5.41 -4.09 0.21
CA GLY A 42 -6.08 -2.99 -0.50
C GLY A 42 -5.13 -2.22 -1.42
N ILE A 43 -3.92 -1.92 -0.94
CA ILE A 43 -2.89 -1.25 -1.76
C ILE A 43 -2.39 -2.13 -2.90
N CYS A 44 -2.14 -3.42 -2.64
CA CYS A 44 -1.71 -4.36 -3.67
C CYS A 44 -2.78 -4.54 -4.76
N ALA A 45 -4.04 -4.74 -4.38
CA ALA A 45 -5.15 -4.89 -5.32
C ALA A 45 -5.44 -3.60 -6.10
N GLY A 46 -5.22 -2.43 -5.50
CA GLY A 46 -5.29 -1.15 -6.20
C GLY A 46 -4.17 -1.02 -7.22
N ARG A 47 -2.93 -1.31 -6.83
CA ARG A 47 -1.74 -1.20 -7.70
C ARG A 47 -1.87 -2.02 -8.99
N GLU A 48 -2.46 -3.21 -8.93
CA GLU A 48 -2.68 -4.07 -10.10
C GLU A 48 -3.58 -3.44 -11.17
N LYS A 49 -4.42 -2.46 -10.78
CA LYS A 49 -5.39 -1.80 -11.67
C LYS A 49 -4.87 -0.48 -12.26
N ILE A 50 -3.65 -0.07 -11.90
CA ILE A 50 -3.04 1.20 -12.30
C ILE A 50 -1.93 0.90 -13.29
N THR A 51 -1.89 1.63 -14.40
CA THR A 51 -0.76 1.54 -15.34
C THR A 51 0.52 2.01 -14.68
N ASP A 52 1.68 1.61 -15.20
CA ASP A 52 2.95 2.05 -14.63
C ASP A 52 3.11 3.57 -14.76
N GLU A 53 2.66 4.15 -15.87
CA GLU A 53 2.66 5.58 -16.13
C GLU A 53 1.77 6.35 -15.16
N ASP A 54 0.52 5.89 -14.96
CA ASP A 54 -0.41 6.54 -14.03
C ASP A 54 0.09 6.42 -12.58
N TRP A 55 0.70 5.28 -12.24
CA TRP A 55 1.32 5.07 -10.93
C TRP A 55 2.48 6.04 -10.70
N ILE A 56 3.36 6.21 -11.69
CA ILE A 56 4.48 7.16 -11.61
C ILE A 56 3.95 8.59 -11.44
N GLN A 57 2.89 8.96 -12.18
CA GLN A 57 2.26 10.28 -12.08
C GLN A 57 1.62 10.55 -10.71
N MET A 58 1.33 9.52 -9.89
CA MET A 58 0.90 9.73 -8.51
C MET A 58 2.00 10.32 -7.62
N GLY A 59 3.27 10.22 -8.03
CA GLY A 59 4.42 10.81 -7.34
C GLY A 59 4.85 12.19 -7.87
N ASP A 60 4.07 12.79 -8.76
CA ASP A 60 4.32 14.12 -9.32
C ASP A 60 3.92 15.24 -8.33
N ASP A 61 4.17 16.51 -8.70
CA ASP A 61 3.76 17.69 -7.93
C ASP A 61 2.24 17.93 -8.03
N LEU A 62 1.47 17.08 -7.35
CA LEU A 62 0.01 17.13 -7.28
C LEU A 62 -0.45 18.05 -6.15
N SER A 63 -1.53 18.79 -6.39
CA SER A 63 -2.25 19.42 -5.27
C SER A 63 -2.82 18.35 -4.32
N ASP A 64 -3.02 18.73 -3.06
CA ASP A 64 -3.67 17.87 -2.06
C ASP A 64 -5.01 17.29 -2.56
N THR A 65 -5.80 18.09 -3.30
CA THR A 65 -7.09 17.65 -3.84
C THR A 65 -6.90 16.57 -4.90
N GLU A 66 -6.00 16.77 -5.86
CA GLU A 66 -5.74 15.80 -6.92
C GLU A 66 -5.16 14.50 -6.37
N TYR A 67 -4.28 14.60 -5.38
CA TYR A 67 -3.73 13.46 -4.67
C TYR A 67 -4.84 12.66 -3.97
N ASN A 68 -5.72 13.34 -3.23
CA ASN A 68 -6.83 12.71 -2.53
C ASN A 68 -7.83 12.03 -3.47
N ASP A 69 -8.17 12.69 -4.59
CA ASP A 69 -9.09 12.13 -5.59
C ASP A 69 -8.53 10.87 -6.25
N ARG A 70 -7.23 10.87 -6.58
CA ARG A 70 -6.54 9.68 -7.11
C ARG A 70 -6.50 8.55 -6.09
N PHE A 71 -6.27 8.84 -4.80
CA PHE A 71 -6.29 7.82 -3.75
C PHE A 71 -7.65 7.18 -3.56
N LYS A 72 -8.71 8.00 -3.64
CA LYS A 72 -10.09 7.49 -3.61
C LYS A 72 -10.40 6.67 -4.85
N GLN A 73 -9.99 7.12 -6.04
CA GLN A 73 -10.22 6.41 -7.29
C GLN A 73 -9.55 5.03 -7.31
N TYR A 74 -8.28 4.96 -6.91
CA TYR A 74 -7.47 3.75 -7.09
C TYR A 74 -7.51 2.78 -5.91
N PHE A 75 -7.65 3.29 -4.69
CA PHE A 75 -7.61 2.48 -3.48
C PHE A 75 -8.91 2.53 -2.67
N ASN A 76 -9.88 3.35 -3.08
CA ASN A 76 -11.11 3.60 -2.32
C ASN A 76 -10.82 4.15 -0.90
N ILE A 77 -9.74 4.93 -0.76
CA ILE A 77 -9.30 5.53 0.50
C ILE A 77 -9.58 7.03 0.48
N GLN A 78 -10.25 7.53 1.51
CA GLN A 78 -10.50 8.95 1.68
C GLN A 78 -9.50 9.54 2.68
N LEU A 79 -8.59 10.37 2.18
CA LEU A 79 -7.48 10.98 2.92
C LEU A 79 -7.84 12.28 3.64
#